data_AF-A0A2S8UX77-F1
#
_entry.id   AF-A0A2S8UX77-F1
#
_cell.length_a   1.000
_cell.length_b   1.000
_cell.length_c   1.000
_cell.angle_alpha   90.00
_cell.angle_beta   90.00
_cell.angle_gamma   90.00
#
_symmetry.space_group_name_H-M   'P 1'
#
loop_
_entity.id
_entity.type
_entity.pdbx_description
1 polymer ?
#
loop_
_entity_poly.entity_id
_entity_poly.type
_entity_poly.pdbx_seq_one_letter_code
_entity_poly.pdbx_strand_id
1 'polypeptide(L)'
;MIKQLVLKDMMLQRKLGFVYLISLFFLVIVDFRSDSFLMTFSISIPILGMILSMSYEGKNKSEMIVNSLPFRRKEIVIAKYIFVSILIALGGIFSLVVGLIQLQNEHITVFMLWGAILGGITGGFVYSVIVLPIEFSVGYSSAKQIAPFIGIAFGYLSGLIVSNVWLDVENAWNTSIVINICFIAGLLLLYVMSMVLSINLYNERDL
;
A
#
# COMPACT_ATOMS: atom_id res chain seq x y z
N MET A 1 5.62 7.55 21.96
CA MET A 1 4.15 7.42 21.82
C MET A 1 3.76 6.81 20.46
N ILE A 2 4.18 7.37 19.32
CA ILE A 2 3.92 6.83 17.96
C ILE A 2 4.19 5.32 17.82
N LYS A 3 5.28 4.80 18.42
CA LYS A 3 5.61 3.36 18.41
C LYS A 3 4.47 2.46 18.92
N GLN A 4 3.72 2.90 19.93
CA GLN A 4 2.63 2.11 20.51
C GLN A 4 1.43 2.02 19.56
N LEU A 5 1.14 3.10 18.82
CA LEU A 5 0.09 3.13 17.79
C LEU A 5 0.42 2.17 16.65
N VAL A 6 1.67 2.23 16.13
CA VAL A 6 2.13 1.31 15.07
C VAL A 6 2.07 -0.14 15.56
N LEU A 7 2.50 -0.40 16.79
CA LEU A 7 2.49 -1.76 17.35
C LEU A 7 1.06 -2.29 17.55
N LYS A 8 0.10 -1.44 17.92
CA LYS A 8 -1.33 -1.77 17.97
C LYS A 8 -1.82 -2.26 16.60
N ASP A 9 -1.53 -1.51 15.54
CA ASP A 9 -1.94 -1.88 14.18
C ASP A 9 -1.27 -3.18 13.69
N MET A 10 0.03 -3.36 13.97
CA MET A 10 0.74 -4.61 13.68
C MET A 10 0.18 -5.82 14.45
N MET A 11 -0.19 -5.65 15.72
CA MET A 11 -0.76 -6.74 16.52
C MET A 11 -2.15 -7.16 16.02
N LEU A 12 -2.97 -6.20 15.56
CA LEU A 12 -4.25 -6.48 14.92
C LEU A 12 -4.06 -7.33 13.66
N GLN A 13 -3.04 -6.99 12.87
CA GLN A 13 -2.74 -7.71 11.64
C GLN A 13 -2.16 -9.11 11.86
N ARG A 14 -1.45 -9.35 12.96
CA ARG A 14 -0.87 -10.66 13.32
C ARG A 14 -1.91 -11.78 13.36
N LYS A 15 -3.14 -11.51 13.83
CA LYS A 15 -4.22 -12.51 13.86
C LYS A 15 -4.68 -12.96 12.48
N LEU A 16 -4.37 -12.18 11.44
CA LEU A 16 -4.84 -12.40 10.07
C LEU A 16 -3.70 -12.71 9.11
N GLY A 17 -2.45 -12.74 9.58
CA GLY A 17 -1.28 -13.20 8.81
C GLY A 17 -1.54 -14.53 8.09
N PHE A 18 -2.35 -15.41 8.69
CA PHE A 18 -2.76 -16.68 8.11
C PHE A 18 -3.73 -16.53 6.92
N VAL A 19 -4.64 -15.55 6.97
CA VAL A 19 -5.56 -15.23 5.85
C VAL A 19 -4.79 -14.60 4.70
N TYR A 20 -3.83 -13.71 4.99
CA TYR A 20 -2.90 -13.23 3.97
C TYR A 20 -2.16 -14.40 3.34
N LEU A 21 -1.57 -15.31 4.14
CA LEU A 21 -0.85 -16.48 3.65
C LEU A 21 -1.71 -17.39 2.75
N ILE A 22 -2.97 -17.63 3.09
CA ILE A 22 -3.89 -18.46 2.29
C ILE A 22 -4.27 -17.75 0.99
N SER A 23 -4.64 -16.47 1.05
CA SER A 23 -4.93 -15.64 -0.13
C SER A 23 -3.72 -15.56 -1.07
N LEU A 24 -2.53 -15.46 -0.49
CA LEU A 24 -1.25 -15.36 -1.15
C LEU A 24 -0.85 -16.69 -1.80
N PHE A 25 -1.07 -17.81 -1.12
CA PHE A 25 -0.87 -19.16 -1.68
C PHE A 25 -1.84 -19.46 -2.84
N PHE A 26 -3.09 -19.00 -2.72
CA PHE A 26 -4.09 -19.13 -3.78
C PHE A 26 -3.73 -18.31 -5.01
N LEU A 27 -3.26 -17.06 -4.84
CA LEU A 27 -2.77 -16.25 -5.95
C LEU A 27 -1.63 -16.98 -6.67
N VAL A 28 -0.63 -17.46 -5.91
CA VAL A 28 0.53 -18.19 -6.42
C VAL A 28 0.15 -19.39 -7.28
N ILE A 29 -0.86 -20.18 -6.91
CA ILE A 29 -1.28 -21.35 -7.69
C ILE A 29 -1.95 -20.97 -9.02
N VAL A 30 -2.66 -19.84 -9.07
CA VAL A 30 -3.60 -19.54 -10.16
C VAL A 30 -2.91 -18.95 -11.41
N ASP A 31 -1.78 -18.25 -11.29
CA ASP A 31 -1.20 -17.57 -12.46
C ASP A 31 0.33 -17.40 -12.40
N PHE A 32 1.08 -18.50 -12.34
CA PHE A 32 2.56 -18.48 -12.31
C PHE A 32 3.25 -17.95 -13.58
N ARG A 33 2.50 -17.67 -14.65
CA ARG A 33 3.06 -17.38 -15.99
C ARG A 33 2.87 -15.93 -16.46
N SER A 34 2.18 -15.08 -15.72
CA SER A 34 1.93 -13.69 -16.15
C SER A 34 2.83 -12.69 -15.41
N ASP A 35 3.39 -11.71 -16.12
CA ASP A 35 4.22 -10.65 -15.51
C ASP A 35 3.39 -9.76 -14.56
N SER A 36 2.10 -9.63 -14.85
CA SER A 36 1.10 -8.97 -14.01
C SER A 36 0.91 -9.65 -12.66
N PHE A 37 1.29 -10.93 -12.53
CA PHE A 37 1.12 -11.70 -11.31
C PHE A 37 1.93 -11.10 -10.14
N LEU A 38 3.24 -10.90 -10.34
CA LEU A 38 4.15 -10.39 -9.30
C LEU A 38 3.78 -8.98 -8.84
N MET A 39 3.33 -8.16 -9.78
CA MET A 39 2.83 -6.81 -9.49
C MET A 39 1.54 -6.88 -8.66
N THR A 40 0.54 -7.64 -9.12
CA THR A 40 -0.74 -7.80 -8.42
C THR A 40 -0.53 -8.34 -7.00
N PHE A 41 0.38 -9.29 -6.87
CA PHE A 41 0.79 -9.87 -5.61
C PHE A 41 1.39 -8.82 -4.66
N SER A 42 2.33 -8.00 -5.15
CA SER A 42 2.93 -6.92 -4.36
C SER A 42 1.91 -5.89 -3.89
N ILE A 43 0.92 -5.54 -4.72
CA ILE A 43 -0.13 -4.55 -4.40
C ILE A 43 -1.16 -5.13 -3.43
N SER A 44 -1.45 -6.43 -3.52
CA SER A 44 -2.50 -7.07 -2.72
C SER A 44 -2.25 -6.98 -1.22
N ILE A 45 -0.99 -7.08 -0.78
CA ILE A 45 -0.59 -7.05 0.64
C ILE A 45 -0.94 -5.71 1.31
N PRO A 46 -0.49 -4.55 0.82
CA PRO A 46 -0.87 -3.26 1.41
C PRO A 46 -2.37 -2.96 1.30
N ILE A 47 -3.02 -3.36 0.20
CA ILE A 47 -4.46 -3.14 0.01
C ILE A 47 -5.29 -3.94 1.02
N LEU A 48 -5.08 -5.25 1.09
CA LEU A 48 -5.79 -6.12 2.04
C LEU A 48 -5.45 -5.72 3.48
N GLY A 49 -4.18 -5.36 3.71
CA GLY A 49 -3.64 -4.71 4.91
C GLY A 49 -4.52 -3.60 5.45
N MET A 50 -4.74 -2.61 4.60
CA MET A 50 -5.52 -1.41 4.87
C MET A 50 -7.01 -1.68 5.03
N ILE A 51 -7.62 -2.45 4.14
CA ILE A 51 -9.05 -2.79 4.20
C ILE A 51 -9.38 -3.46 5.54
N LEU A 52 -8.54 -4.41 5.95
CA LEU A 52 -8.73 -5.10 7.21
C LEU A 52 -8.50 -4.17 8.40
N SER A 53 -7.42 -3.37 8.40
CA SER A 53 -7.19 -2.36 9.44
C SER A 53 -8.43 -1.45 9.64
N MET A 54 -8.98 -0.92 8.54
CA MET A 54 -10.17 -0.07 8.57
C MET A 54 -11.42 -0.81 9.05
N SER A 55 -11.63 -2.05 8.61
CA SER A 55 -12.78 -2.87 9.03
C SER A 55 -12.77 -3.16 10.53
N TYR A 56 -11.60 -3.48 11.09
CA TYR A 56 -11.47 -3.76 12.52
C TYR A 56 -11.55 -2.51 13.39
N GLU A 57 -10.91 -1.42 12.97
CA GLU A 57 -11.09 -0.13 13.62
C GLU A 57 -12.56 0.29 13.63
N GLY A 58 -13.24 -0.05 12.53
CA GLY A 58 -14.66 0.14 12.39
C GLY A 58 -15.45 -0.65 13.43
N LYS A 59 -15.33 -1.98 13.39
CA LYS A 59 -16.04 -2.92 14.27
C LYS A 59 -15.80 -2.65 15.76
N ASN A 60 -14.58 -2.28 16.13
CA ASN A 60 -14.19 -2.08 17.52
C ASN A 60 -14.34 -0.63 18.00
N LYS A 61 -14.83 0.29 17.15
CA LYS A 61 -14.85 1.75 17.41
C LYS A 61 -13.49 2.25 17.93
N SER A 62 -12.40 1.68 17.42
CA SER A 62 -11.05 1.90 17.95
C SER A 62 -10.62 3.35 17.83
N GLU A 63 -11.15 4.07 16.84
CA GLU A 63 -10.90 5.50 16.64
C GLU A 63 -11.35 6.36 17.83
N MET A 64 -12.52 6.05 18.41
CA MET A 64 -13.05 6.77 19.58
C MET A 64 -12.22 6.52 20.84
N ILE A 65 -11.70 5.29 20.99
CA ILE A 65 -10.83 4.91 22.12
C ILE A 65 -9.46 5.59 21.98
N VAL A 66 -8.89 5.64 20.77
CA VAL A 66 -7.60 6.29 20.56
C VAL A 66 -7.70 7.81 20.75
N ASN A 67 -8.85 8.40 20.41
CA ASN A 67 -9.11 9.83 20.61
C ASN A 67 -9.37 10.24 22.06
N SER A 68 -9.75 9.31 22.94
CA SER A 68 -9.87 9.61 24.38
C SER A 68 -8.54 9.52 25.13
N LEU A 69 -7.51 8.95 24.50
CA LEU A 69 -6.15 8.90 25.03
C LEU A 69 -5.42 10.23 24.76
N PRO A 70 -4.40 10.58 25.56
CA PRO A 70 -3.66 11.85 25.43
C PRO A 70 -2.68 11.83 24.25
N PHE A 71 -3.14 11.44 23.05
CA PHE A 71 -2.38 11.48 21.81
C PHE A 71 -2.74 12.70 20.98
N ARG A 72 -1.75 13.29 20.31
CA ARG A 72 -2.00 14.37 19.35
C ARG A 72 -2.55 13.78 18.06
N ARG A 73 -3.55 14.42 17.46
CA ARG A 73 -4.16 14.02 16.18
C ARG A 73 -3.12 13.75 15.07
N LYS A 74 -2.10 14.61 14.96
CA LYS A 74 -0.98 14.41 14.03
C LYS A 74 -0.22 13.09 14.25
N GLU A 75 -0.05 12.64 15.50
CA GLU A 75 0.69 11.41 15.82
C GLU A 75 -0.09 10.17 15.40
N ILE A 76 -1.42 10.22 15.44
CA ILE A 76 -2.30 9.15 14.98
C ILE A 76 -2.17 8.99 13.46
N VAL A 77 -2.24 10.10 12.72
CA VAL A 77 -2.05 10.10 11.25
C VAL A 77 -0.65 9.61 10.89
N ILE A 78 0.41 10.15 11.51
CA ILE A 78 1.80 9.73 11.26
C ILE A 78 1.97 8.22 11.51
N ALA A 79 1.41 7.69 12.60
CA ALA A 79 1.49 6.26 12.91
C ALA A 79 0.84 5.40 11.82
N LYS A 80 -0.31 5.82 11.30
CA LYS A 80 -1.02 5.11 10.23
C LYS A 80 -0.23 5.10 8.93
N TYR A 81 0.36 6.23 8.53
CA TYR A 81 1.24 6.31 7.36
C TYR A 81 2.49 5.41 7.51
N ILE A 82 3.12 5.40 8.68
CA ILE A 82 4.26 4.49 8.97
C ILE A 82 3.82 3.02 8.86
N PHE A 83 2.66 2.67 9.43
CA PHE A 83 2.12 1.33 9.34
C PHE A 83 1.91 0.89 7.88
N VAL A 84 1.27 1.74 7.06
CA VAL A 84 1.06 1.45 5.63
C VAL A 84 2.37 1.34 4.87
N SER A 85 3.36 2.17 5.19
CA SER A 85 4.71 2.07 4.61
C SER A 85 5.36 0.72 4.90
N ILE A 86 5.20 0.18 6.11
CA ILE A 86 5.67 -1.17 6.47
C ILE A 86 4.96 -2.23 5.61
N LEU A 87 3.66 -2.06 5.33
CA LEU A 87 2.92 -2.99 4.48
C LEU A 87 3.35 -2.96 3.02
N ILE A 88 3.62 -1.78 2.48
CA ILE A 88 4.15 -1.63 1.12
C ILE A 88 5.54 -2.29 1.05
N ALA A 89 6.40 -2.06 2.04
CA ALA A 89 7.72 -2.68 2.10
C ALA A 89 7.64 -4.21 2.20
N LEU A 90 6.74 -4.74 3.03
CA LEU A 90 6.47 -6.18 3.10
C LEU A 90 5.99 -6.71 1.76
N GLY A 91 5.05 -6.02 1.10
CA GLY A 91 4.56 -6.37 -0.24
C GLY A 91 5.68 -6.51 -1.26
N GLY A 92 6.59 -5.53 -1.31
CA GLY A 92 7.76 -5.55 -2.18
C GLY A 92 8.74 -6.67 -1.83
N ILE A 93 9.02 -6.93 -0.55
CA ILE A 93 9.92 -8.01 -0.12
C ILE A 93 9.34 -9.39 -0.49
N PHE A 94 8.05 -9.60 -0.26
CA PHE A 94 7.40 -10.86 -0.65
C PHE A 94 7.42 -11.05 -2.17
N SER A 95 7.14 -10.00 -2.94
CA SER A 95 7.24 -10.04 -4.41
C SER A 95 8.66 -10.34 -4.89
N LEU A 96 9.69 -9.77 -4.25
CA LEU A 96 11.10 -10.09 -4.50
C LEU A 96 11.41 -11.57 -4.26
N VAL A 97 10.98 -12.13 -3.12
CA VAL A 97 11.24 -13.55 -2.81
C VAL A 97 10.56 -14.47 -3.83
N VAL A 98 9.30 -14.21 -4.16
CA VAL A 98 8.56 -15.01 -5.15
C VAL A 98 9.19 -14.87 -6.54
N GLY A 99 9.59 -13.66 -6.91
CA GLY A 99 10.26 -13.39 -8.17
C GLY A 99 11.63 -14.07 -8.30
N LEU A 100 12.43 -14.14 -7.23
CA LEU A 100 13.69 -14.89 -7.24
C LEU A 100 13.48 -16.39 -7.48
N ILE A 101 12.41 -16.97 -6.93
CA ILE A 101 12.06 -18.38 -7.18
C ILE A 101 11.64 -18.58 -8.64
N GLN A 102 10.87 -17.65 -9.20
CA GLN A 102 10.45 -17.71 -10.61
C GLN A 102 11.62 -17.50 -11.59
N LEU A 103 12.61 -16.68 -11.21
CA LEU A 103 13.83 -16.46 -11.98
C LEU A 103 14.67 -17.76 -12.07
N GLN A 104 14.73 -18.53 -10.98
CA GLN A 104 15.43 -19.83 -10.96
C GLN A 104 14.76 -20.89 -11.86
N ASN A 105 13.44 -20.81 -12.04
CA ASN A 105 12.67 -21.72 -12.88
C ASN A 105 12.57 -21.24 -14.35
N GLU A 106 13.36 -20.23 -14.74
CA GLU A 106 13.38 -19.60 -16.08
C GLU A 106 12.01 -19.08 -16.57
N HIS A 107 11.08 -18.80 -15.65
CA HIS A 107 9.75 -18.31 -16.02
C HIS A 107 9.71 -16.80 -16.28
N ILE A 108 10.67 -16.04 -15.73
CA ILE A 108 10.71 -14.58 -15.84
C ILE A 108 12.14 -14.08 -16.09
N THR A 109 12.25 -12.86 -16.63
CA THR A 109 13.54 -12.16 -16.75
C THR A 109 13.78 -11.21 -15.57
N VAL A 110 15.05 -10.87 -15.30
CA VAL A 110 15.42 -9.89 -14.26
C VAL A 110 14.74 -8.53 -14.48
N PHE A 111 14.55 -8.17 -15.75
CA PHE A 111 13.90 -6.96 -16.17
C PHE A 111 12.39 -6.96 -15.84
N MET A 112 11.73 -8.10 -16.07
CA MET A 112 10.34 -8.30 -15.69
C MET A 112 10.11 -8.19 -14.19
N LEU A 113 11.02 -8.79 -13.42
CA LEU A 113 11.00 -8.69 -11.97
C LEU A 113 11.08 -7.23 -11.49
N TRP A 114 11.98 -6.43 -12.07
CA TRP A 114 12.17 -5.03 -11.69
C TRP A 114 10.94 -4.18 -11.99
N GLY A 115 10.36 -4.29 -13.19
CA GLY A 115 9.14 -3.58 -13.57
C GLY A 115 7.95 -3.93 -12.68
N ALA A 116 7.78 -5.21 -12.35
CA ALA A 116 6.70 -5.68 -11.49
C ALA A 116 6.82 -5.17 -10.04
N ILE A 117 8.03 -5.12 -9.48
CA ILE A 117 8.27 -4.59 -8.13
C ILE A 117 8.03 -3.09 -8.08
N LEU A 118 8.54 -2.35 -9.08
CA LEU A 118 8.30 -0.91 -9.19
C LEU A 118 6.80 -0.63 -9.30
N GLY A 119 6.10 -1.27 -10.24
CA GLY A 119 4.64 -1.17 -10.36
C GLY A 119 3.90 -1.56 -9.07
N GLY A 120 4.41 -2.56 -8.36
CA GLY A 120 3.86 -3.01 -7.09
C GLY A 120 3.94 -1.97 -5.99
N ILE A 121 5.13 -1.38 -5.82
CA ILE A 121 5.38 -0.33 -4.83
C ILE A 121 4.57 0.91 -5.18
N THR A 122 4.58 1.35 -6.45
CA THR A 122 3.84 2.55 -6.87
C THR A 122 2.35 2.40 -6.67
N GLY A 123 1.78 1.23 -7.00
CA GLY A 123 0.36 0.95 -6.77
C GLY A 123 -0.01 1.01 -5.28
N GLY A 124 0.84 0.47 -4.41
CA GLY A 124 0.68 0.57 -2.96
C GLY A 124 0.74 2.02 -2.44
N PHE A 125 1.68 2.82 -2.95
CA PHE A 125 1.79 4.24 -2.60
C PHE A 125 0.56 5.04 -3.07
N VAL A 126 0.16 4.91 -4.34
CA VAL A 126 -1.01 5.63 -4.89
C VAL A 126 -2.28 5.24 -4.14
N TYR A 127 -2.46 3.95 -3.84
CA TYR A 127 -3.55 3.48 -2.99
C TYR A 127 -3.58 4.25 -1.66
N SER A 128 -2.46 4.29 -0.95
CA SER A 128 -2.38 4.96 0.35
C SER A 128 -2.60 6.47 0.29
N VAL A 129 -2.11 7.12 -0.76
CA VAL A 129 -2.26 8.57 -1.01
C VAL A 129 -3.73 8.97 -1.17
N ILE A 130 -4.56 8.08 -1.71
CA ILE A 130 -5.99 8.35 -1.94
C ILE A 130 -6.81 7.94 -0.73
N VAL A 131 -6.56 6.74 -0.19
CA VAL A 131 -7.45 6.15 0.82
C VAL A 131 -7.27 6.80 2.19
N LEU A 132 -6.04 7.11 2.61
CA LEU A 132 -5.79 7.66 3.96
C LEU A 132 -6.44 9.03 4.18
N PRO A 133 -6.36 10.02 3.26
CA PRO A 133 -7.06 11.29 3.44
C PRO A 133 -8.58 11.14 3.54
N ILE A 134 -9.17 10.20 2.79
CA ILE A 134 -10.61 9.93 2.86
C ILE A 134 -10.97 9.28 4.20
N GLU A 135 -10.14 8.35 4.68
CA GLU A 135 -10.31 7.67 5.97
C GLU A 135 -10.32 8.65 7.15
N PHE A 136 -9.47 9.68 7.09
CA PHE A 136 -9.35 10.69 8.14
C PHE A 136 -10.36 11.84 8.01
N SER A 137 -10.73 12.23 6.80
CA SER A 137 -11.71 13.31 6.56
C SER A 137 -13.14 12.90 6.89
N VAL A 138 -13.54 11.70 6.50
CA VAL A 138 -14.91 11.23 6.70
C VAL A 138 -14.92 10.32 7.93
N GLY A 139 -15.76 10.65 8.91
CA GLY A 139 -15.99 9.77 10.07
C GLY A 139 -16.58 8.41 9.69
N TYR A 140 -17.24 7.74 10.63
CA TYR A 140 -17.88 6.44 10.36
C TYR A 140 -19.11 6.59 9.45
N SER A 141 -18.87 6.67 8.15
CA SER A 141 -19.87 6.90 7.11
C SER A 141 -19.68 5.94 5.96
N SER A 142 -20.72 5.74 5.14
CA SER A 142 -20.71 4.94 3.92
C SER A 142 -19.55 5.33 2.98
N ALA A 143 -19.15 6.61 2.97
CA ALA A 143 -18.02 7.07 2.17
C ALA A 143 -16.66 6.49 2.62
N LYS A 144 -16.49 6.14 3.91
CA LYS A 144 -15.30 5.42 4.42
C LYS A 144 -15.23 3.99 3.87
N GLN A 145 -16.37 3.37 3.55
CA GLN A 145 -16.42 2.03 2.94
C GLN A 145 -16.14 2.06 1.43
N ILE A 146 -16.38 3.19 0.75
CA ILE A 146 -16.13 3.36 -0.68
C ILE A 146 -14.64 3.66 -0.96
N ALA A 147 -13.95 4.33 -0.03
CA ALA A 147 -12.56 4.75 -0.19
C ALA A 147 -11.61 3.62 -0.63
N PRO A 148 -11.65 2.40 -0.04
CA PRO A 148 -10.78 1.32 -0.47
C PRO A 148 -11.03 0.84 -1.90
N PHE A 149 -12.27 0.90 -2.40
CA PHE A 149 -12.58 0.51 -3.78
C PHE A 149 -12.01 1.52 -4.79
N ILE A 150 -12.13 2.82 -4.49
CA ILE A 150 -11.49 3.88 -5.28
C ILE A 150 -9.97 3.69 -5.25
N GLY A 151 -9.41 3.45 -4.05
CA GLY A 151 -8.01 3.15 -3.88
C GLY A 151 -7.54 1.97 -4.72
N ILE A 152 -8.29 0.86 -4.74
CA ILE A 152 -7.96 -0.34 -5.54
C ILE A 152 -7.88 0.02 -7.01
N ALA A 153 -8.88 0.73 -7.54
CA ALA A 153 -8.94 1.09 -8.96
C ALA A 153 -7.71 1.92 -9.36
N PHE A 154 -7.43 3.00 -8.64
CA PHE A 154 -6.30 3.88 -8.96
C PHE A 154 -4.93 3.28 -8.61
N GLY A 155 -4.84 2.53 -7.52
CA GLY A 155 -3.62 1.81 -7.14
C GLY A 155 -3.24 0.74 -8.15
N TYR A 156 -4.20 -0.05 -8.62
CA TYR A 156 -3.95 -1.07 -9.64
C TYR A 156 -3.63 -0.44 -11.01
N LEU A 157 -4.38 0.57 -11.45
CA LEU A 157 -4.12 1.26 -12.72
C LEU A 157 -2.73 1.92 -12.73
N SER A 158 -2.35 2.60 -11.66
CA SER A 158 -1.01 3.21 -11.55
C SER A 158 0.10 2.17 -11.53
N GLY A 159 -0.10 1.05 -10.83
CA GLY A 159 0.83 -0.08 -10.87
C GLY A 159 1.02 -0.64 -12.27
N LEU A 160 -0.09 -0.86 -13.01
CA LEU A 160 -0.05 -1.34 -14.39
C LEU A 160 0.67 -0.38 -15.33
N ILE A 161 0.37 0.93 -15.24
CA ILE A 161 1.02 1.93 -16.09
C ILE A 161 2.53 1.91 -15.84
N VAL A 162 2.95 1.93 -14.58
CA VAL A 162 4.38 1.93 -14.23
C VAL A 162 5.04 0.63 -14.67
N SER A 163 4.42 -0.52 -14.42
CA SER A 163 4.92 -1.81 -14.86
C SER A 163 5.12 -1.81 -16.37
N ASN A 164 4.11 -1.45 -17.17
CA ASN A 164 4.22 -1.43 -18.63
C ASN A 164 5.29 -0.44 -19.15
N VAL A 165 5.40 0.74 -18.56
CA VAL A 165 6.39 1.77 -18.95
C VAL A 165 7.82 1.30 -18.65
N TRP A 166 8.04 0.56 -17.55
CA TRP A 166 9.34 0.02 -17.17
C TRP A 166 9.64 -1.36 -17.78
N LEU A 167 8.63 -2.07 -18.28
CA LEU A 167 8.77 -3.31 -19.06
C LEU A 167 9.01 -3.07 -20.55
N ASP A 168 8.89 -1.83 -21.02
CA ASP A 168 9.26 -1.47 -22.38
C ASP A 168 10.77 -1.16 -22.43
N VAL A 169 11.52 -2.02 -23.12
CA VAL A 169 12.99 -1.91 -23.28
C VAL A 169 13.35 -0.76 -24.24
N GLU A 170 12.47 -0.44 -25.18
CA GLU A 170 12.68 0.66 -26.13
C GLU A 170 12.36 2.02 -25.49
N ASN A 171 11.68 2.01 -24.35
CA ASN A 171 11.33 3.22 -23.64
C ASN A 171 12.54 3.85 -22.94
N ALA A 172 12.96 5.01 -23.44
CA ALA A 172 14.07 5.80 -22.90
C ALA A 172 13.88 6.21 -21.43
N TRP A 173 12.64 6.19 -20.91
CA TRP A 173 12.35 6.56 -19.53
C TRP A 173 12.87 5.54 -18.52
N ASN A 174 12.86 4.27 -18.89
CA ASN A 174 13.32 3.19 -18.03
C ASN A 174 14.85 3.24 -17.82
N THR A 175 15.60 3.53 -18.89
CA THR A 175 17.07 3.58 -18.87
C THR A 175 17.63 4.88 -18.30
N SER A 176 16.81 5.93 -18.21
CA SER A 176 17.22 7.23 -17.68
C SER A 176 17.20 7.27 -16.15
N ILE A 177 18.39 7.32 -15.55
CA ILE A 177 18.57 7.50 -14.10
C ILE A 177 17.88 8.77 -13.59
N VAL A 178 17.93 9.86 -14.35
CA VAL A 178 17.32 11.14 -13.94
C VAL A 178 15.80 11.01 -13.82
N ILE A 179 15.17 10.36 -14.80
CA ILE A 179 13.71 10.14 -14.79
C ILE A 179 13.30 9.25 -13.61
N ASN A 180 14.05 8.17 -13.37
CA ASN A 180 13.83 7.29 -12.22
C ASN A 180 13.92 8.04 -10.88
N ILE A 181 14.94 8.88 -10.69
CA ILE A 181 15.12 9.67 -9.47
C ILE A 181 13.97 10.68 -9.32
N CYS A 182 13.62 11.40 -10.38
CA CYS A 182 12.51 12.36 -10.36
C CYS A 182 11.17 11.67 -10.06
N PHE A 183 10.95 10.48 -10.60
CA PHE A 183 9.74 9.69 -10.36
C PHE A 183 9.60 9.28 -8.89
N ILE A 184 10.66 8.72 -8.30
CA ILE A 184 10.69 8.33 -6.89
C ILE A 184 10.53 9.56 -5.98
N ALA A 185 11.22 10.66 -6.29
CA ALA A 185 11.10 11.90 -5.54
C ALA A 185 9.67 12.47 -5.62
N GLY A 186 9.04 12.42 -6.80
CA GLY A 186 7.65 12.83 -7.01
C GLY A 186 6.67 12.00 -6.19
N LEU A 187 6.84 10.68 -6.15
CA LEU A 187 6.01 9.78 -5.33
C LEU A 187 6.15 10.08 -3.82
N LEU A 188 7.38 10.29 -3.35
CA LEU A 188 7.62 10.66 -1.95
C LEU A 188 6.99 12.01 -1.62
N LEU A 189 7.12 13.00 -2.50
CA LEU A 189 6.47 14.30 -2.32
C LEU A 189 4.94 14.17 -2.25
N LEU A 190 4.33 13.41 -3.17
CA LEU A 190 2.88 13.14 -3.14
C LEU A 190 2.45 12.46 -1.84
N TYR A 191 3.25 11.52 -1.34
CA TYR A 191 2.98 10.82 -0.08
C TYR A 191 3.01 11.78 1.12
N VAL A 192 4.02 12.67 1.18
CA VAL A 192 4.12 13.69 2.23
C VAL A 192 2.99 14.72 2.11
N MET A 193 2.63 15.15 0.90
CA MET A 193 1.50 16.06 0.70
C MET A 193 0.18 15.43 1.17
N SER A 194 -0.05 14.16 0.85
CA SER A 194 -1.22 13.39 1.30
C SER A 194 -1.28 13.28 2.83
N MET A 195 -0.11 13.08 3.46
CA MET A 195 0.02 13.06 4.92
C MET A 195 -0.37 14.40 5.56
N VAL A 196 0.13 15.52 5.03
CA VAL A 196 -0.23 16.86 5.52
C VAL A 196 -1.72 17.13 5.34
N LEU A 197 -2.28 16.76 4.18
CA LEU A 197 -3.73 16.86 3.94
C LEU A 197 -4.53 16.05 4.96
N SER A 198 -4.10 14.81 5.24
CA SER A 198 -4.75 13.95 6.22
C SER A 198 -4.69 14.54 7.63
N ILE A 199 -3.58 15.19 8.02
CA ILE A 199 -3.46 15.88 9.30
C ILE A 199 -4.44 17.05 9.39
N ASN A 200 -4.54 17.87 8.34
CA ASN A 200 -5.45 19.02 8.32
C ASN A 200 -6.91 18.57 8.39
N LEU A 201 -7.30 17.63 7.53
CA LEU A 201 -8.65 17.06 7.49
C LEU A 201 -9.03 16.42 8.83
N TYR A 202 -8.08 15.74 9.48
CA TYR A 202 -8.32 15.14 10.79
C TYR A 202 -8.43 16.16 11.92
N ASN A 203 -7.75 17.30 11.83
CA ASN A 203 -7.84 18.37 12.83
C ASN A 203 -9.15 19.16 12.72
N GLU A 204 -9.63 19.41 11.50
CA GLU A 204 -10.90 20.11 11.23
C GLU A 204 -12.14 19.27 11.57
N ARG A 205 -11.97 17.96 11.78
CA ARG A 205 -13.09 17.09 12.12
C ARG A 205 -13.53 17.33 13.56
N ASP A 206 -14.71 17.89 13.73
CA ASP A 206 -15.37 17.94 15.04
C ASP A 206 -15.77 16.51 15.45
N LEU A 207 -15.45 16.15 16.70
CA LEU A 207 -15.79 14.86 17.33
C LEU A 207 -17.12 14.96 18.08
#